data_AF-A0A1I4JBX0-F1
#
_entry.id   AF-A0A1I4JBX0-F1
#
_cell.length_a   1.000
_cell.length_b   1.000
_cell.length_c   1.000
_cell.angle_alpha   90.00
_cell.angle_beta   90.00
_cell.angle_gamma   90.00
#
_symmetry.space_group_name_H-M   'P 1'
#
loop_
_entity.id
_entity.type
_entity.pdbx_description
1 polymer ?
#
loop_
_entity_poly.entity_id
_entity_poly.type
_entity_poly.pdbx_seq_one_letter_code
_entity_poly.pdbx_strand_id
1 'polypeptide(L)'
;LSLSYALEARVGAAAFAERDDSGSFCPSGLLVSALGPQDTAFVLTAGTDLDFVEVGGAALLDDEIVRIDAFDPATLSGTLARGCVDTVPASHAAGARLWFLDDETAVDPTEYAPSVTVQARLLTQTSEGQLDPALAAVDSLVTAQRQGRPYPPGLFRIGGTSYPASVTGDVVLSWAHRDRRLQADQLIDTAQGSIGPESGTTYSARLLRADTQAVLVSQTGIAGTTATLSTTYVGDVIAELWSVRDGLDSHQRWRHTFSHAI
;
A
#
# COMPACT_ATOMS: atom_id res chain seq x y z
N LEU A 1 -12.83 -28.08 -9.65
CA LEU A 1 -12.00 -26.95 -10.11
C LEU A 1 -12.83 -25.69 -9.93
N SER A 2 -12.31 -24.66 -9.27
CA SER A 2 -12.94 -23.33 -9.28
C SER A 2 -12.75 -22.71 -10.65
N LEU A 3 -13.82 -22.16 -11.22
CA LEU A 3 -13.82 -21.56 -12.56
C LEU A 3 -13.81 -20.03 -12.47
N SER A 4 -14.62 -19.49 -11.56
CA SER A 4 -14.88 -18.06 -11.39
C SER A 4 -15.51 -17.84 -10.01
N TYR A 5 -15.91 -16.61 -9.70
CA TYR A 5 -16.77 -16.29 -8.57
C TYR A 5 -17.75 -15.17 -8.89
N ALA A 6 -18.91 -15.20 -8.23
CA ALA A 6 -19.81 -14.07 -8.17
C ALA A 6 -19.48 -13.18 -6.96
N LEU A 7 -19.44 -11.86 -7.18
CA LEU A 7 -19.33 -10.86 -6.14
C LEU A 7 -20.73 -10.44 -5.72
N GLU A 8 -21.05 -10.62 -4.44
CA GLU A 8 -22.22 -10.01 -3.83
C GLU A 8 -21.80 -8.97 -2.79
N ALA A 9 -22.49 -7.84 -2.76
CA ALA A 9 -22.22 -6.77 -1.81
C ALA A 9 -23.49 -6.19 -1.17
N ARG A 10 -23.35 -5.63 0.02
CA ARG A 10 -24.40 -4.89 0.74
C ARG A 10 -23.85 -3.75 1.58
N VAL A 11 -24.77 -2.89 2.04
CA VAL A 11 -24.50 -1.87 3.06
C VAL A 11 -25.44 -2.09 4.25
N GLY A 12 -24.88 -2.11 5.46
CA GLY A 12 -25.64 -2.29 6.69
C GLY A 12 -26.46 -3.59 6.70
N ALA A 13 -27.74 -3.49 7.05
CA ALA A 13 -28.65 -4.63 7.17
C ALA A 13 -29.40 -4.96 5.87
N ALA A 14 -29.03 -4.37 4.73
CA ALA A 14 -29.63 -4.69 3.44
C ALA A 14 -29.39 -6.16 3.05
N ALA A 15 -30.20 -6.67 2.12
CA ALA A 15 -29.89 -7.95 1.50
C ALA A 15 -28.59 -7.83 0.68
N PHE A 16 -27.83 -8.93 0.60
CA PHE A 16 -26.77 -9.03 -0.40
C PHE A 16 -27.39 -8.99 -1.80
N ALA A 17 -26.76 -8.21 -2.67
CA ALA A 17 -27.09 -8.15 -4.07
C ALA A 17 -25.86 -8.56 -4.88
N GLU A 18 -26.06 -9.41 -5.87
CA GLU A 18 -25.06 -9.70 -6.89
C GLU A 18 -24.67 -8.41 -7.61
N ARG A 19 -23.37 -8.20 -7.76
CA ARG A 19 -22.77 -7.04 -8.39
C ARG A 19 -22.12 -7.39 -9.70
N ASP A 20 -21.55 -8.59 -9.76
CA ASP A 20 -20.84 -9.15 -10.90
C ASP A 20 -20.77 -10.67 -10.71
N ASP A 21 -20.91 -11.43 -11.79
CA ASP A 21 -20.84 -12.89 -11.82
C ASP A 21 -19.64 -13.43 -12.62
N SER A 22 -18.76 -12.55 -13.07
CA SER A 22 -17.66 -12.83 -14.00
C SER A 22 -16.25 -12.78 -13.39
N GLY A 23 -16.15 -12.73 -12.06
CA GLY A 23 -14.87 -12.60 -11.36
C GLY A 23 -13.94 -13.81 -11.54
N SER A 24 -12.66 -13.54 -11.74
CA SER A 24 -11.61 -14.58 -11.82
C SER A 24 -10.63 -14.50 -10.66
N PHE A 25 -10.09 -15.67 -10.29
CA PHE A 25 -9.06 -15.76 -9.27
C PHE A 25 -7.71 -15.38 -9.88
N CYS A 26 -6.93 -14.62 -9.12
CA CYS A 26 -5.62 -14.19 -9.59
C CYS A 26 -4.49 -15.12 -9.10
N PRO A 27 -3.35 -15.17 -9.81
CA PRO A 27 -2.19 -15.93 -9.39
C PRO A 27 -1.70 -15.49 -8.01
N SER A 28 -1.17 -16.42 -7.22
CA SER A 28 -0.58 -16.07 -5.93
C SER A 28 0.43 -17.08 -5.42
N GLY A 29 1.25 -16.65 -4.46
CA GLY A 29 2.15 -17.51 -3.72
C GLY A 29 2.45 -16.94 -2.34
N LEU A 30 3.08 -17.74 -1.48
CA LEU A 30 3.49 -17.34 -0.14
C LEU A 30 4.99 -17.03 -0.12
N LEU A 31 5.39 -15.96 0.55
CA LEU A 31 6.80 -15.64 0.75
C LEU A 31 7.51 -16.74 1.55
N VAL A 32 8.67 -17.18 1.08
CA VAL A 32 9.52 -18.16 1.80
C VAL A 32 10.22 -17.50 3.00
N SER A 33 10.66 -16.26 2.84
CA SER A 33 11.33 -15.46 3.88
C SER A 33 10.65 -14.12 4.06
N ALA A 34 10.81 -13.52 5.24
CA ALA A 34 10.38 -12.16 5.48
C ALA A 34 11.12 -11.19 4.55
N LEU A 35 10.45 -10.09 4.20
CA LEU A 35 11.02 -8.97 3.46
C LEU A 35 11.03 -7.74 4.37
N GLY A 36 12.17 -7.08 4.48
CA GLY A 36 12.26 -5.74 5.03
C GLY A 36 11.77 -4.69 4.02
N PRO A 37 11.65 -3.42 4.44
CA PRO A 37 11.13 -2.34 3.58
C PRO A 37 12.03 -1.98 2.40
N GLN A 38 13.28 -2.45 2.39
CA GLN A 38 14.23 -2.21 1.30
C GLN A 38 14.51 -3.47 0.47
N ASP A 39 14.02 -4.64 0.91
CA ASP A 39 14.25 -5.88 0.19
C ASP A 39 13.39 -5.91 -1.07
N THR A 40 14.02 -6.19 -2.21
CA THR A 40 13.33 -6.26 -3.50
C THR A 40 13.24 -7.68 -4.01
N ALA A 41 14.16 -8.56 -3.62
CA ALA A 41 14.16 -9.95 -4.05
C ALA A 41 13.20 -10.78 -3.18
N PHE A 42 12.46 -11.69 -3.82
CA PHE A 42 11.56 -12.61 -3.13
C PHE A 42 11.66 -14.02 -3.70
N VAL A 43 11.24 -15.00 -2.90
CA VAL A 43 11.03 -16.39 -3.30
C VAL A 43 9.67 -16.82 -2.79
N LEU A 44 8.92 -17.52 -3.63
CA LEU A 44 7.59 -18.03 -3.32
C LEU A 44 7.58 -19.53 -3.06
N THR A 45 6.59 -19.94 -2.28
CA THR A 45 6.12 -21.31 -2.11
C THR A 45 4.60 -21.34 -2.24
N ALA A 46 4.01 -22.53 -2.27
CA ALA A 46 2.55 -22.72 -2.38
C ALA A 46 1.93 -21.88 -3.52
N GLY A 47 2.61 -21.86 -4.66
CA GLY A 47 2.21 -21.12 -5.85
C GLY A 47 0.93 -21.67 -6.46
N THR A 48 0.11 -20.78 -7.01
CA THR A 48 -1.09 -21.08 -7.78
C THR A 48 -1.06 -20.21 -9.04
N ASP A 49 -1.21 -20.84 -10.20
CA ASP A 49 -1.33 -20.21 -11.53
C ASP A 49 -0.20 -19.21 -11.86
N LEU A 50 1.02 -19.50 -11.38
CA LEU A 50 2.17 -18.61 -11.50
C LEU A 50 2.74 -18.49 -12.93
N ASP A 51 2.27 -19.32 -13.86
CA ASP A 51 2.54 -19.21 -15.29
C ASP A 51 1.85 -18.01 -15.96
N PHE A 52 0.87 -17.38 -15.28
CA PHE A 52 0.20 -16.15 -15.74
C PHE A 52 0.81 -14.86 -15.17
N VAL A 53 1.91 -14.94 -14.41
CA VAL A 53 2.54 -13.74 -13.84
C VAL A 53 3.17 -12.89 -14.94
N GLU A 54 2.76 -11.62 -15.02
CA GLU A 54 3.30 -10.64 -15.96
C GLU A 54 4.33 -9.72 -15.30
N VAL A 55 5.54 -9.66 -15.89
CA VAL A 55 6.55 -8.66 -15.52
C VAL A 55 6.08 -7.27 -15.94
N GLY A 56 6.17 -6.32 -15.02
CA GLY A 56 5.61 -4.98 -15.12
C GLY A 56 4.23 -4.85 -14.48
N GLY A 57 3.56 -5.96 -14.16
CA GLY A 57 2.25 -5.98 -13.51
C GLY A 57 2.28 -5.56 -12.03
N ALA A 58 1.11 -5.22 -11.51
CA ALA A 58 0.92 -4.92 -10.09
C ALA A 58 0.77 -6.22 -9.28
N ALA A 59 1.21 -6.18 -8.03
CA ALA A 59 0.87 -7.20 -7.05
C ALA A 59 0.53 -6.55 -5.71
N LEU A 60 -0.29 -7.23 -4.92
CA LEU A 60 -0.63 -6.86 -3.56
C LEU A 60 0.08 -7.78 -2.59
N LEU A 61 0.81 -7.19 -1.64
CA LEU A 61 1.47 -7.89 -0.55
C LEU A 61 1.05 -7.23 0.76
N ASP A 62 0.21 -7.93 1.54
CA ASP A 62 -0.52 -7.33 2.66
C ASP A 62 -1.25 -6.04 2.21
N ASP A 63 -0.85 -4.87 2.72
CA ASP A 63 -1.38 -3.55 2.36
C ASP A 63 -0.46 -2.76 1.40
N GLU A 64 0.56 -3.38 0.81
CA GLU A 64 1.50 -2.74 -0.12
C GLU A 64 1.23 -3.15 -1.57
N ILE A 65 1.07 -2.16 -2.45
CA ILE A 65 1.08 -2.39 -3.90
C ILE A 65 2.54 -2.34 -4.37
N VAL A 66 2.97 -3.40 -5.04
CA VAL A 66 4.30 -3.55 -5.64
C VAL A 66 4.20 -3.76 -7.15
N ARG A 67 5.29 -3.52 -7.87
CA ARG A 67 5.42 -3.88 -9.30
C ARG A 67 6.34 -5.08 -9.43
N ILE A 68 6.00 -6.04 -10.26
CA ILE A 68 6.88 -7.18 -10.56
C ILE A 68 7.95 -6.74 -11.55
N ASP A 69 9.20 -6.60 -11.12
CA ASP A 69 10.30 -6.20 -12.00
C ASP A 69 10.94 -7.39 -12.72
N ALA A 70 10.91 -8.57 -12.10
CA ALA A 70 11.34 -9.82 -12.71
C ALA A 70 10.67 -11.01 -11.99
N PHE A 71 10.42 -12.09 -12.72
CA PHE A 71 9.92 -13.34 -12.16
C PHE A 71 10.44 -14.53 -12.97
N ASP A 72 10.88 -15.57 -12.27
CA ASP A 72 11.30 -16.86 -12.83
C ASP A 72 10.40 -17.98 -12.27
N PRO A 73 9.51 -18.56 -13.08
CA PRO A 73 8.59 -19.60 -12.64
C PRO A 73 9.29 -20.95 -12.36
N ALA A 74 10.53 -21.17 -12.83
CA ALA A 74 11.25 -22.40 -12.53
C ALA A 74 11.82 -22.40 -11.10
N THR A 75 12.25 -21.23 -10.62
CA THR A 75 12.79 -21.05 -9.27
C THR A 75 11.80 -20.43 -8.29
N LEU A 76 10.63 -20.01 -8.78
CA LEU A 76 9.60 -19.27 -8.03
C LEU A 76 10.17 -18.02 -7.36
N SER A 77 11.11 -17.35 -8.02
CA SER A 77 11.82 -16.20 -7.47
C SER A 77 11.75 -14.99 -8.39
N GLY A 78 11.92 -13.81 -7.82
CA GLY A 78 11.78 -12.58 -8.59
C GLY A 78 12.24 -11.34 -7.84
N THR A 79 12.00 -10.19 -8.44
CA THR A 79 12.27 -8.87 -7.85
C THR A 79 11.05 -7.95 -7.95
N LEU A 80 10.91 -7.05 -6.98
CA LEU A 80 9.81 -6.12 -6.84
C LEU A 80 10.30 -4.67 -6.81
N ALA A 81 9.50 -3.79 -7.40
CA ALA A 81 9.52 -2.36 -7.10
C ALA A 81 8.54 -2.06 -5.95
N ARG A 82 8.97 -1.27 -4.96
CA ARG A 82 8.30 -1.13 -3.66
C ARG A 82 7.49 0.16 -3.50
N GLY A 83 6.32 0.08 -2.86
CA GLY A 83 5.45 1.23 -2.57
C GLY A 83 4.92 1.96 -3.82
N CYS A 84 4.35 1.21 -4.74
CA CYS A 84 3.73 1.78 -5.93
C CYS A 84 2.39 2.46 -5.58
N VAL A 85 1.88 3.30 -6.49
CA VAL A 85 0.55 3.95 -6.34
C VAL A 85 0.48 4.74 -5.01
N ASP A 86 -0.48 4.46 -4.14
CA ASP A 86 -0.75 5.20 -2.91
C ASP A 86 -0.22 4.50 -1.64
N THR A 87 0.67 3.52 -1.80
CA THR A 87 1.30 2.78 -0.70
C THR A 87 2.76 3.17 -0.49
N VAL A 88 3.32 2.78 0.65
CA VAL A 88 4.74 2.91 0.99
C VAL A 88 5.34 1.52 1.28
N PRO A 89 6.66 1.32 1.13
CA PRO A 89 7.31 0.06 1.47
C PRO A 89 7.13 -0.33 2.95
N ALA A 90 6.77 -1.58 3.20
CA ALA A 90 6.58 -2.15 4.54
C ALA A 90 7.45 -3.40 4.77
N SER A 91 7.50 -3.86 6.02
CA SER A 91 8.05 -5.18 6.31
C SER A 91 6.94 -6.22 6.17
N HIS A 92 7.25 -7.36 5.55
CA HIS A 92 6.33 -8.48 5.35
C HIS A 92 6.89 -9.75 5.96
N ALA A 93 6.03 -10.54 6.61
CA ALA A 93 6.44 -11.77 7.26
C ALA A 93 6.65 -12.91 6.23
N ALA A 94 7.48 -13.90 6.58
CA ALA A 94 7.47 -15.18 5.89
C ALA A 94 6.06 -15.79 5.97
N GLY A 95 5.58 -16.33 4.85
CA GLY A 95 4.20 -16.82 4.72
C GLY A 95 3.16 -15.76 4.36
N ALA A 96 3.53 -14.46 4.26
CA ALA A 96 2.63 -13.47 3.67
C ALA A 96 2.35 -13.81 2.20
N ARG A 97 1.12 -13.55 1.73
CA ARG A 97 0.69 -13.91 0.39
C ARG A 97 0.90 -12.74 -0.57
N LEU A 98 1.60 -13.00 -1.67
CA LEU A 98 1.73 -12.10 -2.80
C LEU A 98 0.65 -12.47 -3.82
N TRP A 99 -0.26 -11.53 -4.06
CA TRP A 99 -1.34 -11.65 -5.04
C TRP A 99 -0.96 -10.88 -6.29
N PHE A 100 -0.81 -11.55 -7.43
CA PHE A 100 -0.51 -10.89 -8.70
C PHE A 100 -1.81 -10.35 -9.26
N LEU A 101 -1.96 -9.03 -9.36
CA LEU A 101 -3.19 -8.41 -9.80
C LEU A 101 -3.25 -8.44 -11.33
N ASP A 102 -4.41 -8.78 -11.87
CA ASP A 102 -4.73 -8.74 -13.29
C ASP A 102 -6.05 -7.99 -13.52
N ASP A 103 -6.46 -7.89 -14.78
CA ASP A 103 -7.68 -7.17 -15.19
C ASP A 103 -8.96 -8.02 -15.04
N GLU A 104 -8.85 -9.31 -14.70
CA GLU A 104 -9.96 -10.26 -14.68
C GLU A 104 -10.63 -10.30 -13.29
N THR A 105 -11.11 -9.14 -12.83
CA THR A 105 -11.70 -8.95 -11.50
C THR A 105 -13.20 -8.68 -11.55
N ALA A 106 -13.92 -9.10 -10.50
CA ALA A 106 -15.31 -8.69 -10.31
C ALA A 106 -15.40 -7.26 -9.77
N VAL A 107 -16.34 -6.47 -10.29
CA VAL A 107 -16.50 -5.06 -9.91
C VAL A 107 -17.87 -4.79 -9.32
N ASP A 108 -17.93 -4.08 -8.18
CA ASP A 108 -19.15 -3.39 -7.76
C ASP A 108 -19.15 -1.96 -8.31
N PRO A 109 -19.96 -1.63 -9.34
CA PRO A 109 -19.99 -0.30 -9.95
C PRO A 109 -20.74 0.72 -9.09
N THR A 110 -21.28 0.32 -7.94
CA THR A 110 -22.05 1.20 -7.06
C THR A 110 -21.17 2.32 -6.49
N GLU A 111 -21.60 3.56 -6.67
CA GLU A 111 -20.96 4.70 -6.02
C GLU A 111 -21.36 4.78 -4.54
N TYR A 112 -20.39 4.74 -3.65
CA TYR A 112 -20.60 4.84 -2.21
C TYR A 112 -20.10 6.18 -1.67
N ALA A 113 -20.89 6.78 -0.79
CA ALA A 113 -20.47 7.93 -0.02
C ALA A 113 -19.29 7.58 0.91
N PRO A 114 -18.44 8.54 1.30
CA PRO A 114 -17.36 8.32 2.25
C PRO A 114 -17.86 7.76 3.59
N SER A 115 -17.03 6.96 4.26
CA SER A 115 -17.29 6.37 5.58
C SER A 115 -18.47 5.39 5.61
N VAL A 116 -18.92 4.91 4.46
CA VAL A 116 -19.84 3.77 4.35
C VAL A 116 -19.06 2.48 4.48
N THR A 117 -19.52 1.58 5.37
CA THR A 117 -19.05 0.19 5.43
C THR A 117 -19.80 -0.66 4.42
N VAL A 118 -19.08 -1.11 3.40
CA VAL A 118 -19.55 -2.09 2.42
C VAL A 118 -19.13 -3.46 2.91
N GLN A 119 -20.04 -4.42 2.80
CA GLN A 119 -19.76 -5.82 3.10
C GLN A 119 -19.85 -6.62 1.80
N ALA A 120 -18.84 -7.43 1.52
CA ALA A 120 -18.75 -8.22 0.31
C ALA A 120 -18.54 -9.70 0.64
N ARG A 121 -19.06 -10.58 -0.21
CA ARG A 121 -18.75 -12.00 -0.20
C ARG A 121 -18.54 -12.49 -1.62
N LEU A 122 -17.62 -13.45 -1.77
CA LEU A 122 -17.31 -14.06 -3.06
C LEU A 122 -17.88 -15.48 -3.08
N LEU A 123 -18.67 -15.80 -4.11
CA LEU A 123 -19.33 -17.08 -4.27
C LEU A 123 -18.63 -17.87 -5.37
N THR A 124 -17.74 -18.78 -4.99
CA THR A 124 -16.99 -19.62 -5.94
C THR A 124 -17.94 -20.41 -6.84
N GLN A 125 -17.69 -20.36 -8.15
CA GLN A 125 -18.40 -21.12 -9.16
C GLN A 125 -17.53 -22.29 -9.64
N THR A 126 -18.17 -23.46 -9.80
CA THR A 126 -17.56 -24.69 -10.30
C THR A 126 -18.46 -25.32 -11.35
N SER A 127 -18.00 -26.40 -12.00
CA SER A 127 -18.83 -27.18 -12.92
C SER A 127 -20.07 -27.83 -12.26
N GLU A 128 -20.09 -27.94 -10.93
CA GLU A 128 -21.20 -28.55 -10.17
C GLU A 128 -22.19 -27.49 -9.64
N GLY A 129 -21.85 -26.21 -9.72
CA GLY A 129 -22.67 -25.11 -9.26
C GLY A 129 -21.88 -24.04 -8.51
N GLN A 130 -22.63 -23.13 -7.87
CA GLN A 130 -22.11 -21.99 -7.11
C GLN A 130 -22.14 -22.28 -5.61
N LEU A 131 -21.15 -21.75 -4.88
CA LEU A 131 -21.08 -21.81 -3.43
C LEU A 131 -22.34 -21.23 -2.79
N ASP A 132 -22.89 -21.95 -1.81
CA ASP A 132 -24.02 -21.46 -1.01
C ASP A 132 -23.60 -20.15 -0.31
N PRO A 133 -24.35 -19.04 -0.53
CA PRO A 133 -24.02 -17.77 0.09
C PRO A 133 -23.99 -17.80 1.63
N ALA A 134 -24.66 -18.75 2.28
CA ALA A 134 -24.60 -18.95 3.74
C ALA A 134 -23.26 -19.51 4.24
N LEU A 135 -22.46 -20.10 3.35
CA LEU A 135 -21.13 -20.66 3.65
C LEU A 135 -19.99 -19.70 3.29
N ALA A 136 -20.27 -18.66 2.52
CA ALA A 136 -19.26 -17.69 2.09
C ALA A 136 -18.85 -16.76 3.24
N ALA A 137 -17.54 -16.54 3.36
CA ALA A 137 -17.00 -15.53 4.27
C ALA A 137 -17.44 -14.13 3.81
N VAL A 138 -17.62 -13.22 4.79
CA VAL A 138 -18.01 -11.84 4.54
C VAL A 138 -16.88 -10.93 4.99
N ASP A 139 -16.32 -10.20 4.02
CA ASP A 139 -15.35 -9.14 4.26
C ASP A 139 -16.06 -7.80 4.41
N SER A 140 -15.43 -6.88 5.15
CA SER A 140 -15.96 -5.54 5.37
C SER A 140 -14.91 -4.49 5.03
N LEU A 141 -15.30 -3.52 4.20
CA LEU A 141 -14.46 -2.41 3.76
C LEU A 141 -15.13 -1.09 4.09
N VAL A 142 -14.42 -0.18 4.74
CA VAL A 142 -14.87 1.20 4.96
C VAL A 142 -14.37 2.07 3.82
N THR A 143 -15.29 2.69 3.09
CA THR A 143 -14.96 3.64 2.02
C THR A 143 -14.26 4.87 2.60
N ALA A 144 -13.10 5.22 2.03
CA ALA A 144 -12.22 6.24 2.61
C ALA A 144 -11.73 7.29 1.59
N GLN A 145 -12.44 7.44 0.46
CA GLN A 145 -12.08 8.36 -0.64
C GLN A 145 -10.68 8.10 -1.21
N ARG A 146 -10.23 6.84 -1.25
CA ARG A 146 -8.85 6.44 -1.62
C ARG A 146 -8.39 7.06 -2.94
N GLN A 147 -9.23 7.01 -3.98
CA GLN A 147 -8.93 7.60 -5.31
C GLN A 147 -8.63 9.11 -5.28
N GLY A 148 -9.24 9.85 -4.35
CA GLY A 148 -9.08 11.30 -4.22
C GLY A 148 -7.86 11.72 -3.39
N ARG A 149 -7.24 10.80 -2.67
CA ARG A 149 -6.08 11.08 -1.81
C ARG A 149 -4.83 11.28 -2.66
N PRO A 150 -3.93 12.20 -2.27
CA PRO A 150 -2.63 12.31 -2.92
C PRO A 150 -1.79 11.06 -2.64
N TYR A 151 -0.86 10.72 -3.53
CA TYR A 151 0.12 9.66 -3.25
C TYR A 151 1.06 10.09 -2.11
N PRO A 152 1.48 9.15 -1.25
CA PRO A 152 2.48 9.46 -0.23
C PRO A 152 3.77 9.94 -0.91
N PRO A 153 4.62 10.70 -0.22
CA PRO A 153 5.87 11.18 -0.80
C PRO A 153 6.77 10.03 -1.29
N GLY A 154 7.60 10.28 -2.30
CA GLY A 154 8.63 9.33 -2.72
C GLY A 154 9.94 9.56 -1.97
N LEU A 155 10.91 8.69 -2.18
CA LEU A 155 12.32 8.81 -1.84
C LEU A 155 12.57 9.39 -0.44
N PHE A 156 11.84 8.88 0.56
CA PHE A 156 11.92 9.39 1.92
C PHE A 156 13.31 9.12 2.51
N ARG A 157 13.92 10.17 3.05
CA ARG A 157 15.23 10.14 3.71
C ARG A 157 15.21 10.96 4.98
N ILE A 158 15.96 10.49 5.97
CA ILE A 158 16.24 11.13 7.25
C ILE A 158 17.75 11.29 7.33
N GLY A 159 18.24 12.53 7.42
CA GLY A 159 19.68 12.83 7.39
C GLY A 159 20.37 12.31 6.11
N GLY A 160 19.64 12.23 5.00
CA GLY A 160 20.14 11.71 3.72
C GLY A 160 20.09 10.18 3.56
N THR A 161 19.64 9.43 4.57
CA THR A 161 19.54 7.96 4.55
C THR A 161 18.08 7.51 4.66
N SER A 162 17.67 6.42 4.02
CA SER A 162 16.26 5.97 4.04
C SER A 162 15.79 5.46 5.42
N TYR A 163 16.60 4.63 6.08
CA TYR A 163 16.26 4.00 7.37
C TYR A 163 17.43 4.08 8.36
N PRO A 164 17.84 5.27 8.82
CA PRO A 164 18.95 5.38 9.77
C PRO A 164 18.58 4.73 11.11
N ALA A 165 19.55 4.08 11.76
CA ALA A 165 19.35 3.56 13.12
C ALA A 165 19.37 4.69 14.18
N SER A 166 20.06 5.79 13.89
CA SER A 166 20.14 6.95 14.78
C SER A 166 20.37 8.26 14.03
N VAL A 167 20.02 9.37 14.70
CA VAL A 167 20.27 10.74 14.25
C VAL A 167 20.76 11.58 15.44
N THR A 168 21.74 12.44 15.21
CA THR A 168 22.24 13.41 16.20
C THR A 168 21.92 14.82 15.73
N GLY A 169 21.38 15.65 16.62
CA GLY A 169 20.98 17.02 16.32
C GLY A 169 19.69 17.09 15.50
N ASP A 170 19.59 18.09 14.62
CA ASP A 170 18.37 18.31 13.85
C ASP A 170 18.00 17.11 12.95
N VAL A 171 16.73 16.69 12.98
CA VAL A 171 16.21 15.65 12.09
C VAL A 171 15.79 16.29 10.77
N VAL A 172 16.66 16.19 9.77
CA VAL A 172 16.39 16.70 8.41
C VAL A 172 15.70 15.60 7.59
N LEU A 173 14.46 15.85 7.20
CA LEU A 173 13.69 15.00 6.29
C LEU A 173 13.80 15.52 4.86
N SER A 174 13.92 14.61 3.90
CA SER A 174 13.76 14.93 2.48
C SER A 174 12.97 13.86 1.74
N TRP A 175 12.34 14.25 0.63
CA TRP A 175 11.48 13.37 -0.16
C TRP A 175 11.40 13.82 -1.62
N ALA A 176 10.80 12.97 -2.45
CA ALA A 176 10.43 13.27 -3.83
C ALA A 176 8.93 13.56 -3.94
N HIS A 177 8.56 14.42 -4.88
CA HIS A 177 7.16 14.61 -5.26
C HIS A 177 6.62 13.34 -5.93
N ARG A 178 5.36 13.00 -5.63
CA ARG A 178 4.56 12.04 -6.40
C ARG A 178 3.25 12.72 -6.78
N ASP A 179 2.80 12.48 -8.01
CA ASP A 179 1.59 13.08 -8.59
C ASP A 179 0.79 11.97 -9.25
N ARG A 180 -0.35 11.61 -8.66
CA ARG A 180 -1.14 10.48 -9.17
C ARG A 180 -1.66 10.72 -10.58
N ARG A 181 -1.93 11.99 -10.95
CA ARG A 181 -2.49 12.32 -12.27
C ARG A 181 -1.43 12.26 -13.35
N LEU A 182 -0.19 12.67 -13.04
CA LEU A 182 0.93 12.56 -13.96
C LEU A 182 1.51 11.14 -14.04
N GLN A 183 1.48 10.39 -12.93
CA GLN A 183 1.87 8.98 -12.93
C GLN A 183 0.81 8.12 -13.63
N ALA A 184 -0.45 8.52 -13.59
CA ALA A 184 -1.56 7.89 -14.30
C ALA A 184 -1.63 6.38 -14.05
N ASP A 185 -1.48 5.58 -15.11
CA ASP A 185 -1.49 4.11 -15.12
C ASP A 185 -0.11 3.48 -14.84
N GLN A 186 0.93 4.29 -14.62
CA GLN A 186 2.27 3.79 -14.36
C GLN A 186 2.46 3.39 -12.89
N LEU A 187 2.91 2.15 -12.68
CA LEU A 187 3.29 1.63 -11.38
C LEU A 187 4.68 2.13 -10.98
N ILE A 188 4.81 3.43 -10.69
CA ILE A 188 6.07 4.03 -10.26
C ILE A 188 6.30 3.77 -8.78
N ASP A 189 7.47 3.24 -8.44
CA ASP A 189 7.89 2.96 -7.08
C ASP A 189 8.28 4.21 -6.28
N THR A 190 8.53 4.02 -5.00
CA THR A 190 8.99 5.11 -4.13
C THR A 190 10.45 5.50 -4.30
N ALA A 191 11.28 4.79 -5.06
CA ALA A 191 12.69 5.15 -5.25
C ALA A 191 12.89 6.22 -6.35
N GLN A 192 11.87 6.45 -7.17
CA GLN A 192 11.89 7.45 -8.23
C GLN A 192 12.08 8.89 -7.71
N GLY A 193 12.78 9.70 -8.51
CA GLY A 193 12.87 11.14 -8.28
C GLY A 193 11.52 11.86 -8.43
N SER A 194 11.50 13.18 -8.19
CA SER A 194 10.27 13.96 -8.18
C SER A 194 9.48 13.88 -9.49
N ILE A 195 8.20 13.56 -9.38
CA ILE A 195 7.18 13.69 -10.42
C ILE A 195 6.07 14.59 -9.88
N GLY A 196 5.76 15.67 -10.58
CA GLY A 196 4.84 16.71 -10.12
C GLY A 196 5.48 17.71 -9.15
N PRO A 197 4.78 18.16 -8.09
CA PRO A 197 3.63 17.50 -7.43
C PRO A 197 2.27 17.81 -8.07
N GLU A 198 1.25 17.03 -7.70
CA GLU A 198 -0.15 17.34 -8.05
C GLU A 198 -0.50 18.74 -7.51
N SER A 199 -1.07 19.61 -8.34
CA SER A 199 -1.39 20.98 -7.95
C SER A 199 -2.23 21.03 -6.66
N GLY A 200 -1.81 21.88 -5.73
CA GLY A 200 -2.41 22.01 -4.39
C GLY A 200 -1.87 21.02 -3.34
N THR A 201 -0.93 20.14 -3.71
CA THR A 201 -0.30 19.23 -2.74
C THR A 201 0.65 20.00 -1.82
N THR A 202 0.53 19.72 -0.53
CA THR A 202 1.49 20.11 0.51
C THR A 202 1.93 18.87 1.27
N TYR A 203 2.91 19.01 2.16
CA TYR A 203 3.39 17.93 3.01
C TYR A 203 3.24 18.29 4.47
N SER A 204 3.10 17.26 5.29
CA SER A 204 3.13 17.35 6.73
C SER A 204 4.10 16.32 7.28
N ALA A 205 4.85 16.71 8.30
CA ALA A 205 5.84 15.87 8.93
C ALA A 205 5.88 16.11 10.44
N ARG A 206 6.18 15.07 11.21
CA ARG A 206 6.30 15.17 12.66
C ARG A 206 7.29 14.19 13.25
N LEU A 207 7.82 14.54 14.42
CA LEU A 207 8.49 13.61 15.31
C LEU A 207 7.59 13.26 16.48
N LEU A 208 7.53 11.99 16.80
CA LEU A 208 6.84 11.45 17.96
C LEU A 208 7.85 10.76 18.87
N ARG A 209 7.59 10.73 20.18
CA ARG A 209 8.29 9.78 21.05
C ARG A 209 7.85 8.35 20.71
N ALA A 210 8.79 7.42 20.62
CA ALA A 210 8.46 6.03 20.28
C ALA A 210 7.61 5.35 21.37
N ASP A 211 7.88 5.65 22.64
CA ASP A 211 7.24 5.02 23.80
C ASP A 211 5.79 5.47 24.06
N THR A 212 5.49 6.74 23.81
CA THR A 212 4.25 7.41 24.22
C THR A 212 3.45 7.96 23.06
N GLN A 213 4.03 7.95 21.85
CA GLN A 213 3.45 8.60 20.66
C GLN A 213 3.21 10.11 20.83
N ALA A 214 3.78 10.74 21.87
CA ALA A 214 3.65 12.17 22.10
C ALA A 214 4.36 12.96 20.99
N VAL A 215 3.69 13.95 20.42
CA VAL A 215 4.26 14.82 19.39
C VAL A 215 5.35 15.70 20.01
N LEU A 216 6.57 15.59 19.50
CA LEU A 216 7.71 16.42 19.87
C LEU A 216 7.76 17.70 19.04
N VAL A 217 7.58 17.55 17.73
CA VAL A 217 7.55 18.66 16.76
C VAL A 217 6.71 18.25 15.56
N SER A 218 6.00 19.21 14.96
CA SER A 218 5.18 19.00 13.77
C SER A 218 5.27 20.21 12.85
N GLN A 219 5.35 19.97 11.55
CA GLN A 219 5.27 20.97 10.49
C GLN A 219 4.21 20.53 9.48
N THR A 220 3.42 21.48 8.99
CA THR A 220 2.32 21.24 8.05
C THR A 220 2.32 22.31 6.97
N GLY A 221 1.64 22.05 5.85
CA GLY A 221 1.56 23.01 4.74
C GLY A 221 2.90 23.23 4.02
N ILE A 222 3.80 22.25 4.09
CA ILE A 222 5.15 22.35 3.51
C ILE A 222 5.01 22.25 1.98
N ALA A 223 5.45 23.27 1.26
CA ALA A 223 5.41 23.28 -0.21
C ALA A 223 6.65 22.64 -0.86
N GLY A 224 7.78 22.64 -0.16
CA GLY A 224 9.05 22.08 -0.64
C GLY A 224 9.16 20.57 -0.43
N THR A 225 10.39 20.07 -0.61
CA THR A 225 10.76 18.65 -0.49
C THR A 225 11.68 18.36 0.70
N THR A 226 11.72 19.28 1.67
CA THR A 226 12.56 19.17 2.86
C THR A 226 11.87 19.76 4.08
N ALA A 227 12.15 19.19 5.25
CA ALA A 227 11.73 19.71 6.54
C ALA A 227 12.82 19.45 7.58
N THR A 228 13.15 20.47 8.37
CA THR A 228 14.05 20.31 9.52
C THR A 228 13.22 20.27 10.79
N LEU A 229 13.20 19.12 11.46
CA LEU A 229 12.47 18.88 12.69
C LEU A 229 13.46 18.87 13.87
N SER A 230 13.52 19.98 14.60
CA SER A 230 14.38 20.12 15.77
C SER A 230 13.68 19.65 17.04
N THR A 231 14.40 18.92 17.89
CA THR A 231 13.92 18.50 19.22
C THR A 231 15.10 18.38 20.19
N THR A 232 14.85 18.61 21.48
CA THR A 232 15.83 18.37 22.56
C THR A 232 15.60 17.04 23.27
N TYR A 233 14.73 16.20 22.74
CA TYR A 233 14.43 14.89 23.33
C TYR A 233 15.54 13.89 22.99
N VAL A 234 16.13 13.23 23.98
CA VAL A 234 17.08 12.13 23.75
C VAL A 234 16.37 10.81 24.01
N GLY A 235 16.47 9.88 23.05
CA GLY A 235 15.81 8.58 23.10
C GLY A 235 15.17 8.21 21.76
N ASP A 236 14.42 7.12 21.74
CA ASP A 236 13.81 6.65 20.50
C ASP A 236 12.63 7.53 20.07
N VAL A 237 12.64 7.90 18.80
CA VAL A 237 11.62 8.74 18.16
C VAL A 237 11.11 8.08 16.88
N ILE A 238 9.95 8.54 16.42
CA ILE A 238 9.34 8.13 15.17
C ILE A 238 9.21 9.36 14.28
N ALA A 239 9.83 9.33 13.10
CA ALA A 239 9.54 10.32 12.06
C ALA A 239 8.37 9.84 11.20
N GLU A 240 7.41 10.74 10.99
CA GLU A 240 6.34 10.54 10.01
C GLU A 240 6.34 11.63 8.95
N LEU A 241 6.00 11.25 7.72
CA LEU A 241 5.87 12.14 6.57
C LEU A 241 4.71 11.68 5.69
N TRP A 242 3.82 12.61 5.32
CA TRP A 242 2.70 12.36 4.42
C TRP A 242 2.38 13.58 3.55
N SER A 243 1.65 13.35 2.46
CA SER A 243 1.15 14.42 1.59
C SER A 243 -0.29 14.78 1.95
N VAL A 244 -0.69 16.01 1.64
CA VAL A 244 -2.00 16.57 1.92
C VAL A 244 -2.48 17.34 0.70
N ARG A 245 -3.71 17.08 0.24
CA ARG A 245 -4.33 17.81 -0.86
C ARG A 245 -5.85 17.88 -0.66
N ASP A 246 -6.45 19.05 -0.87
CA ASP A 246 -7.89 19.28 -0.72
C ASP A 246 -8.47 18.77 0.62
N GLY A 247 -7.71 18.89 1.71
CA GLY A 247 -8.10 18.43 3.04
C GLY A 247 -7.97 16.91 3.27
N LEU A 248 -7.41 16.16 2.30
CA LEU A 248 -7.16 14.73 2.40
C LEU A 248 -5.67 14.44 2.58
N ASP A 249 -5.34 13.68 3.62
CA ASP A 249 -4.03 13.05 3.76
C ASP A 249 -3.86 11.90 2.75
N SER A 250 -2.62 11.61 2.35
CA SER A 250 -2.30 10.38 1.62
C SER A 250 -2.81 9.13 2.34
N HIS A 251 -3.12 8.09 1.58
CA HIS A 251 -3.68 6.86 2.11
C HIS A 251 -2.74 6.22 3.15
N GLN A 252 -1.45 6.13 2.82
CA GLN A 252 -0.40 5.72 3.74
C GLN A 252 0.55 6.88 4.05
N ARG A 253 1.40 6.69 5.06
CA ARG A 253 2.43 7.66 5.48
C ARG A 253 3.75 6.93 5.69
N TRP A 254 4.86 7.61 5.43
CA TRP A 254 6.14 7.12 5.92
C TRP A 254 6.17 7.16 7.42
N ARG A 255 6.78 6.14 8.01
CA ARG A 255 6.94 6.00 9.45
C ARG A 255 8.21 5.21 9.73
N HIS A 256 9.18 5.83 10.40
CA HIS A 256 10.44 5.17 10.75
C HIS A 256 10.86 5.50 12.18
N THR A 257 11.30 4.48 12.92
CA THR A 257 11.77 4.59 14.31
C THR A 257 13.29 4.58 14.34
N PHE A 258 13.90 5.50 15.09
CA PHE A 258 15.34 5.58 15.27
C PHE A 258 15.69 6.23 16.61
N SER A 259 16.92 6.03 17.09
CA SER A 259 17.40 6.68 18.30
C SER A 259 17.87 8.11 18.00
N HIS A 260 17.38 9.09 18.76
CA HIS A 260 17.76 10.49 18.64
C HIS A 260 18.67 10.93 19.80
N ALA A 261 19.72 11.69 19.47
CA ALA A 261 20.62 12.35 20.40
C ALA A 261 20.81 13.83 20.02
N ILE A 262 21.33 14.64 20.95
CA ILE A 262 21.64 16.07 20.71
C ILE A 262 23.12 16.21 20.34
#